data_AF-A0A940H415-F1
#
_entry.id   AF-A0A940H415-F1
#
_cell.length_a   1.000
_cell.length_b   1.000
_cell.length_c   1.000
_cell.angle_alpha   90.00
_cell.angle_beta   90.00
_cell.angle_gamma   90.00
#
_symmetry.space_group_name_H-M   'P 1'
#
loop_
_entity.id
_entity.type
_entity.pdbx_description
1 polymer ?
#
loop_
_entity_poly.entity_id
_entity_poly.type
_entity_poly.pdbx_seq_one_letter_code
_entity_poly.pdbx_strand_id
1 'polypeptide(L)' 'MIYRDGPGANFRTNPISYTIEKRIVTSADVLALHLAPGGGTAIRFRTLE' A
#
# COMPACT_ATOMS: atom_id res chain seq x y z
N MET A 1 -7.78 -1.24 -4.64
CA MET A 1 -6.55 -2.07 -4.69
C MET A 1 -5.42 -1.24 -4.15
N ILE A 2 -4.73 -1.73 -3.14
CA ILE A 2 -3.62 -1.04 -2.45
C ILE A 2 -2.38 -1.91 -2.64
N TYR A 3 -1.33 -1.33 -3.21
CA TYR A 3 -0.01 -1.94 -3.35
C TYR A 3 0.90 -1.19 -2.38
N ARG A 4 1.34 -1.85 -1.31
CA ARG A 4 2.11 -1.21 -0.24
C ARG A 4 3.37 -1.99 0.08
N ASP A 5 4.34 -1.30 0.66
CA ASP A 5 5.51 -1.93 1.26
C ASP A 5 5.10 -3.08 2.19
N GLY A 6 5.75 -4.21 2.00
CA GLY A 6 5.53 -5.43 2.78
C GLY A 6 6.30 -5.39 4.11
N PRO A 7 6.08 -6.38 4.99
CA PRO A 7 6.84 -6.49 6.23
C PRO A 7 8.35 -6.50 5.96
N GLY A 8 9.08 -5.64 6.65
CA GLY A 8 10.54 -5.52 6.53
C GLY A 8 11.03 -5.01 5.17
N ALA A 9 10.19 -4.34 4.38
CA ALA A 9 10.61 -3.71 3.13
C ALA A 9 11.73 -2.70 3.38
N ASN A 10 12.72 -2.68 2.49
CA ASN A 10 13.83 -1.76 2.52
C ASN A 10 14.52 -1.78 1.15
N PHE A 11 14.76 -0.62 0.54
CA PHE A 11 15.33 -0.57 -0.80
C PHE A 11 16.71 -1.24 -0.95
N ARG A 12 17.50 -1.34 0.14
CA ARG A 12 18.83 -1.95 0.13
C ARG A 12 18.81 -3.45 0.44
N THR A 13 18.07 -3.84 1.47
CA THR A 13 18.16 -5.21 2.03
C THR A 13 16.98 -6.10 1.67
N ASN A 14 15.82 -5.53 1.33
CA ASN A 14 14.61 -6.29 1.00
C ASN A 14 13.68 -5.49 0.05
N PRO A 15 14.12 -5.20 -1.18
CA PRO A 15 13.44 -4.25 -2.07
C PRO A 15 12.15 -4.79 -2.71
N ILE A 16 11.95 -6.11 -2.69
CA ILE A 16 10.82 -6.77 -3.35
C ILE A 16 9.69 -7.16 -2.38
N SER A 17 9.80 -6.79 -1.10
CA SER A 17 8.74 -7.05 -0.12
C SER A 17 7.60 -6.08 -0.32
N TYR A 18 6.49 -6.55 -0.90
CA TYR A 18 5.26 -5.78 -1.06
C TYR A 18 4.03 -6.63 -0.73
N THR A 19 2.94 -5.97 -0.38
CA THR A 19 1.63 -6.56 -0.10
C THR A 19 0.58 -5.93 -1.00
N ILE A 20 -0.29 -6.77 -1.58
CA ILE A 20 -1.44 -6.33 -2.36
C ILE A 20 -2.69 -6.56 -1.54
N GLU A 21 -3.47 -5.50 -1.31
CA GLU A 21 -4.66 -5.51 -0.49
C GLU A 21 -5.89 -5.01 -1.27
N LYS A 22 -7.02 -5.72 -1.11
CA LYS A 22 -8.35 -5.27 -1.53
C LYS A 22 -9.09 -4.76 -0.31
N ARG A 23 -9.48 -3.49 -0.34
CA ARG A 23 -10.29 -2.85 0.70
C ARG A 23 -11.41 -2.03 0.05
N ILE A 24 -12.63 -2.14 0.58
CA ILE A 24 -13.75 -1.26 0.26
C ILE A 24 -13.62 -0.03 1.15
N VAL A 25 -13.77 1.15 0.56
CA VAL A 25 -13.58 2.45 1.22
C VAL A 25 -14.54 3.47 0.62
N THR A 26 -14.79 4.54 1.36
CA THR A 26 -15.62 5.70 1.05
C THR A 26 -14.80 6.98 1.20
N SER A 27 -15.40 8.14 0.93
CA SER A 27 -14.77 9.44 1.17
C SER A 27 -14.59 9.78 2.65
N ALA A 28 -15.25 9.06 3.57
CA ALA A 28 -15.12 9.27 5.01
C ALA A 28 -13.94 8.51 5.63
N ASP A 29 -13.34 7.56 4.88
CA ASP A 29 -12.25 6.74 5.39
C ASP A 29 -10.90 7.45 5.34
N VAL A 30 -10.08 7.23 6.36
CA VAL A 30 -8.69 7.68 6.42
C VAL A 30 -7.76 6.47 6.31
N LEU A 31 -6.80 6.52 5.39
CA LEU A 31 -5.80 5.47 5.21
C LEU A 31 -4.46 5.91 5.80
N ALA A 32 -4.01 5.20 6.84
CA ALA A 32 -2.67 5.35 7.36
C ALA A 32 -1.67 4.59 6.45
N LEU A 33 -0.72 5.31 5.86
CA LEU A 33 0.29 4.74 4.97
C LEU A 33 1.61 4.58 5.71
N HIS A 34 2.11 3.34 5.77
CA HIS A 34 3.46 3.06 6.26
C HIS A 34 4.40 2.98 5.07
N LEU A 35 5.38 3.88 5.02
CA LEU A 35 6.40 3.91 3.97
C LEU A 35 7.72 3.40 4.54
N ALA A 36 8.23 2.33 3.95
CA ALA A 36 9.55 1.83 4.25
C ALA A 36 10.64 2.78 3.71
N PRO A 37 11.89 2.68 4.19
CA PRO A 37 13.00 3.46 3.64
C PRO A 37 13.14 3.26 2.12
N GLY A 38 12.95 4.34 1.36
CA GLY A 38 12.99 4.33 -0.11
C GLY A 38 11.82 3.62 -0.78
N GLY A 39 10.78 3.27 -0.03
CA GLY A 39 9.60 2.54 -0.50
C GLY A 39 8.44 3.47 -0.90
N GLY A 40 7.23 2.92 -0.90
CA GLY A 40 6.06 3.62 -1.38
C GLY A 40 4.73 2.89 -1.18
N THR A 41 3.65 3.55 -1.58
CA THR A 41 2.32 2.93 -1.71
C THR A 41 1.62 3.47 -2.96
N ALA A 42 1.03 2.58 -3.75
CA ALA A 42 0.19 2.92 -4.89
C ALA A 42 -1.24 2.41 -4.66
N ILE A 43 -2.23 3.26 -4.95
CA ILE A 43 -3.65 2.94 -4.70
C ILE A 43 -4.46 3.19 -5.95
N ARG A 44 -5.24 2.18 -6.35
CA ARG A 44 -6.29 2.29 -7.37
C ARG A 44 -7.66 2.18 -6.70
N PHE A 45 -8.40 3.28 -6.71
CA PHE A 45 -9.82 3.28 -6.42
C PHE A 45 -10.60 2.88 -7.66
N ARG A 46 -11.53 1.94 -7.52
CA ARG A 46 -12.52 1.60 -8.54
C ARG A 46 -13.88 1.84 -7.90
N THR A 47 -14.79 2.43 -8.65
CA THR A 47 -16.19 2.47 -8.23
C THR A 47 -16.72 1.04 -8.12
N LEU A 48 -17.58 0.81 -7.13
CA LEU A 48 -18.38 -0.41 -7.05
C LEU A 48 -19.74 -0.05 -7.64
N GLU A 49 -20.25 -0.92 -8.51
CA GLU A 49 -21.63 -0.84 -9.01
C GLU A 49 -22.63 -1.29 -7.94
#